data_AF-A0A8T1U5P1-F1
#
_entry.id   AF-A0A8T1U5P1-F1
#
_cell.length_a   1.000
_cell.length_b   1.000
_cell.length_c   1.000
_cell.angle_alpha   90.00
_cell.angle_beta   90.00
_cell.angle_gamma   90.00
#
_symmetry.space_group_name_H-M   'P 1'
#
loop_
_entity.id
_entity.type
_entity.pdbx_description
1 polymer ?
#
loop_
_entity_poly.entity_id
_entity_poly.type
_entity_poly.pdbx_seq_one_letter_code
_entity_poly.pdbx_strand_id
1 'polypeptide(L)'
;RLKCQPPNSPDLNVLDLGLFNSIQAIKKKKSTRTIDELIEAVTDAFWEVPSRTVNAAFLSLQCSMDECIIHAGDNEFKPRHMSKARLEREGRPPLSIRCSERAKQILSAPSVF
;
A
#
# COMPACT_ATOMS: atom_id res chain seq x y z
N ARG A 1 5.49 13.02 14.26
CA ARG A 1 5.39 14.00 13.14
C ARG A 1 4.19 13.62 12.29
N LEU A 2 3.25 14.53 12.05
CA LEU A 2 2.08 14.27 11.20
C LEU A 2 2.53 14.12 9.74
N LYS A 3 1.94 13.16 9.01
CA LYS A 3 2.13 12.98 7.57
C LYS A 3 0.88 13.51 6.87
N CYS A 4 1.06 14.24 5.78
CA CYS A 4 -0.08 14.73 5.00
C CYS A 4 -0.67 13.56 4.22
N GLN A 5 -1.96 13.30 4.40
CA GLN A 5 -2.74 12.36 3.60
C GLN A 5 -3.82 13.17 2.88
N PRO A 6 -3.87 13.14 1.54
CA PRO A 6 -4.93 13.84 0.80
C PRO A 6 -6.32 13.26 1.12
N PRO A 7 -7.37 14.09 1.12
CA PRO A 7 -8.74 13.61 1.28
C PRO A 7 -9.13 12.65 0.14
N ASN A 8 -9.92 11.62 0.45
CA ASN A 8 -10.41 10.62 -0.51
C ASN A 8 -9.32 9.82 -1.25
N SER A 9 -8.10 9.72 -0.71
CA SER A 9 -7.00 8.94 -1.30
C SER A 9 -6.61 7.73 -0.44
N PRO A 10 -7.43 6.66 -0.40
CA PRO A 10 -7.08 5.43 0.32
C PRO A 10 -5.88 4.72 -0.33
N ASP A 11 -5.64 4.96 -1.62
CA ASP A 11 -4.47 4.52 -2.39
C ASP A 11 -3.15 5.14 -1.91
N LEU A 12 -3.22 6.23 -1.13
CA LEU A 12 -2.10 6.89 -0.47
C LEU A 12 -2.00 6.57 1.03
N ASN A 13 -2.76 5.56 1.49
CA ASN A 13 -2.70 5.05 2.86
C ASN A 13 -2.23 3.58 2.88
N VAL A 14 -1.07 3.34 3.48
CA VAL A 14 -0.49 1.98 3.57
C VAL A 14 -1.39 1.01 4.35
N LEU A 15 -2.16 1.51 5.32
CA LEU A 15 -3.05 0.69 6.15
C LEU A 15 -4.21 0.14 5.30
N ASP A 16 -4.82 1.01 4.48
CA ASP A 16 -5.91 0.66 3.58
C ASP A 16 -5.43 -0.20 2.41
N LEU A 17 -4.26 0.13 1.83
CA LEU A 17 -3.69 -0.57 0.69
C LEU A 17 -3.42 -2.05 0.94
N GLY A 18 -2.97 -2.41 2.15
CA GLY A 18 -2.44 -3.76 2.37
C GLY A 18 -2.65 -4.31 3.76
N LEU A 19 -2.47 -3.52 4.82
CA LEU A 19 -2.47 -4.07 6.18
C LEU A 19 -3.86 -4.57 6.59
N PHE A 20 -4.89 -3.73 6.51
CA PHE A 20 -6.24 -4.11 6.90
C PHE A 20 -6.79 -5.24 6.03
N ASN A 21 -6.57 -5.18 4.72
CA ASN A 21 -6.97 -6.26 3.81
C ASN A 21 -6.32 -7.60 4.18
N SER A 22 -5.06 -7.59 4.62
CA SER A 22 -4.33 -8.81 5.00
C SER A 22 -4.82 -9.38 6.32
N ILE A 23 -5.02 -8.52 7.33
CA ILE A 23 -5.60 -8.91 8.62
C ILE A 23 -6.98 -9.51 8.40
N GLN A 24 -7.83 -8.85 7.61
CA GLN A 24 -9.17 -9.33 7.30
C GLN A 24 -9.15 -10.67 6.55
N ALA A 25 -8.20 -10.88 5.63
CA ALA A 25 -8.05 -12.15 4.93
C ALA A 25 -7.64 -13.31 5.85
N ILE A 26 -6.79 -13.05 6.84
CA ILE A 26 -6.41 -14.05 7.86
C ILE A 26 -7.59 -14.30 8.81
N LYS A 27 -8.18 -13.24 9.35
CA LYS A 27 -9.33 -13.29 10.24
C LYS A 27 -10.50 -14.06 9.64
N LYS A 28 -10.77 -13.92 8.33
CA LYS A 28 -11.85 -14.67 7.62
C LYS A 28 -11.71 -16.20 7.69
N LYS A 29 -10.55 -16.72 8.07
CA LYS A 29 -10.32 -18.17 8.29
C LYS A 29 -10.76 -18.62 9.69
N LYS A 30 -11.02 -17.70 10.61
CA LYS A 30 -11.46 -17.94 11.98
C LYS A 30 -12.96 -17.63 12.07
N SER A 31 -13.73 -18.50 12.72
CA SER A 31 -15.14 -18.24 13.04
C SER A 31 -15.23 -17.59 14.41
N THR A 32 -15.92 -16.46 14.51
CA THR A 32 -16.06 -15.67 15.73
C THR A 32 -17.55 -15.43 15.98
N ARG A 33 -18.04 -15.75 17.18
CA ARG A 33 -19.45 -15.64 17.60
C ARG A 33 -19.67 -14.56 18.65
N THR A 34 -18.60 -14.06 19.29
CA THR A 34 -18.65 -13.00 20.29
C THR A 34 -17.71 -11.84 19.92
N ILE A 35 -17.87 -10.70 20.59
CA ILE A 35 -16.96 -9.56 20.43
C ILE A 35 -15.56 -9.92 20.94
N ASP A 36 -15.45 -10.65 22.05
CA ASP A 36 -14.16 -11.05 22.61
C ASP A 36 -13.39 -11.97 21.65
N GLU A 37 -14.08 -12.97 21.07
CA GLU A 37 -13.50 -13.84 20.03
C GLU A 37 -13.08 -13.05 18.78
N LEU A 38 -13.83 -12.01 18.42
CA LEU A 38 -13.49 -11.13 17.30
C LEU A 38 -12.21 -10.32 17.59
N ILE A 39 -12.08 -9.76 18.80
CA ILE A 39 -10.90 -9.00 19.22
C ILE A 39 -9.67 -9.91 19.23
N GLU A 40 -9.79 -11.12 19.79
CA GLU A 40 -8.72 -12.11 19.80
C GLU A 40 -8.32 -12.51 18.37
N ALA A 41 -9.27 -12.84 17.51
CA ALA A 41 -8.99 -13.24 16.14
C ALA A 41 -8.30 -12.14 15.30
N VAL A 42 -8.66 -10.86 15.52
CA VAL A 42 -8.01 -9.72 14.85
C VAL A 42 -6.60 -9.49 15.42
N THR A 43 -6.44 -9.60 16.74
CA THR A 43 -5.13 -9.48 17.41
C THR A 43 -4.16 -10.54 16.92
N ASP A 44 -4.58 -11.80 16.85
CA ASP A 44 -3.78 -12.87 16.29
C ASP A 44 -3.46 -12.62 14.82
N ALA A 45 -4.47 -12.25 14.03
CA ALA A 45 -4.29 -11.99 12.60
C ALA A 45 -3.26 -10.88 12.35
N PHE A 46 -3.20 -9.87 13.22
CA PHE A 46 -2.18 -8.83 13.18
C PHE A 46 -0.76 -9.40 13.36
N TRP A 47 -0.54 -10.26 14.35
CA TRP A 47 0.75 -10.92 14.58
C TRP A 47 1.11 -11.96 13.51
N GLU A 48 0.11 -12.56 12.89
CA GLU A 48 0.27 -13.51 11.78
C GLU A 48 0.59 -12.83 10.43
N VAL A 49 0.38 -11.51 10.28
CA VAL A 49 0.72 -10.80 9.04
C VAL A 49 2.23 -10.90 8.78
N PRO A 50 2.66 -11.50 7.67
CA PRO A 50 4.08 -11.64 7.42
C PRO A 50 4.69 -10.32 6.96
N SER A 51 5.94 -10.07 7.36
CA SER A 51 6.70 -8.85 7.02
C SER A 51 6.73 -8.56 5.51
N ARG A 52 6.82 -9.59 4.67
CA ARG A 52 6.77 -9.47 3.20
C ARG A 52 5.49 -8.78 2.69
N THR A 53 4.36 -8.98 3.38
CA THR A 53 3.08 -8.37 3.02
C THR A 53 3.08 -6.89 3.34
N VAL A 54 3.65 -6.52 4.50
CA VAL A 54 3.85 -5.11 4.88
C VAL A 54 4.80 -4.42 3.90
N ASN A 55 5.91 -5.07 3.55
CA ASN A 55 6.85 -4.56 2.55
C ASN A 55 6.16 -4.35 1.19
N ALA A 56 5.37 -5.33 0.73
CA ALA A 56 4.62 -5.22 -0.51
C ALA A 56 3.61 -4.05 -0.50
N ALA A 57 3.01 -3.74 0.66
CA ALA A 57 2.11 -2.59 0.83
C ALA A 57 2.86 -1.25 0.71
N PHE A 58 4.05 -1.12 1.30
CA PHE A 58 4.89 0.08 1.13
C PHE A 58 5.38 0.25 -0.31
N LEU A 59 5.67 -0.83 -1.03
CA LEU A 59 5.99 -0.76 -2.45
C LEU A 59 4.76 -0.36 -3.28
N SER A 60 3.56 -0.85 -2.94
CA SER A 60 2.32 -0.36 -3.55
C SER A 60 2.15 1.14 -3.33
N LEU A 61 2.35 1.62 -2.10
CA LEU A 61 2.20 3.04 -1.77
C LEU A 61 3.10 3.92 -2.62
N GLN A 62 4.38 3.56 -2.76
CA GLN A 62 5.32 4.32 -3.58
C GLN A 62 4.95 4.29 -5.06
N CYS A 63 4.40 3.17 -5.56
CA CYS A 63 3.84 3.12 -6.90
C CYS A 63 2.62 4.05 -7.04
N SER A 64 1.68 4.04 -6.09
CA SER A 64 0.52 4.95 -6.11
C SER A 64 0.94 6.42 -6.08
N MET A 65 1.98 6.77 -5.31
CA MET A 65 2.54 8.12 -5.30
C MET A 65 3.10 8.53 -6.66
N ASP A 66 3.79 7.61 -7.35
CA ASP A 66 4.32 7.84 -8.70
C ASP A 66 3.17 8.07 -9.71
N GLU A 67 2.12 7.23 -9.67
CA GLU A 67 0.94 7.38 -10.53
C GLU A 67 0.16 8.67 -10.22
N CYS A 68 -0.02 9.02 -8.95
CA CYS A 68 -0.67 10.27 -8.55
C CYS A 68 0.07 11.49 -9.13
N ILE A 69 1.41 11.48 -9.14
CA ILE A 69 2.20 12.54 -9.79
C ILE A 69 1.99 12.52 -11.31
N ILE A 70 2.03 11.34 -11.95
CA ILE A 70 1.80 11.17 -13.39
C ILE A 70 0.44 11.73 -13.81
N HIS A 71 -0.56 11.58 -12.95
CA HIS A 71 -1.93 12.03 -13.16
C HIS A 71 -2.24 13.39 -12.51
N ALA A 72 -1.21 14.22 -12.26
CA ALA A 72 -1.34 15.59 -11.77
C ALA A 72 -2.20 15.74 -10.48
N GLY A 73 -2.12 14.76 -9.58
CA GLY A 73 -2.84 14.74 -8.30
C GLY A 73 -4.14 13.95 -8.30
N ASP A 74 -4.58 13.45 -9.46
CA ASP A 74 -5.75 12.56 -9.56
C ASP A 74 -5.48 11.19 -8.90
N ASN A 75 -6.53 10.52 -8.47
CA ASN A 75 -6.52 9.18 -7.87
C ASN A 75 -7.22 8.13 -8.74
N GLU A 76 -7.79 8.51 -9.90
CA GLU A 76 -8.39 7.59 -10.87
C GLU A 76 -7.34 6.92 -11.77
N PHE A 77 -6.36 6.25 -11.16
CA PHE A 77 -5.33 5.48 -11.87
C PHE A 77 -5.38 4.00 -11.51
N LYS A 78 -4.90 3.16 -12.42
CA LYS A 78 -4.78 1.72 -12.17
C LYS A 78 -3.53 1.45 -11.34
N PRO A 79 -3.62 0.67 -10.24
CA PRO A 79 -2.44 0.31 -9.46
C PRO A 79 -1.38 -0.39 -10.32
N ARG A 80 -0.15 0.13 -10.28
CA ARG A 80 0.98 -0.46 -11.00
C ARG A 80 1.31 -1.86 -10.48
N HIS A 81 1.26 -2.85 -11.37
CA HIS A 81 1.63 -4.23 -11.05
C HIS A 81 3.11 -4.49 -11.36
N MET A 82 3.89 -4.86 -10.34
CA MET A 82 5.34 -5.10 -10.48
C MET A 82 5.80 -6.46 -9.96
N SER A 83 4.87 -7.42 -9.85
CA SER A 83 5.20 -8.81 -9.48
C SER A 83 5.97 -8.93 -8.16
N LYS A 84 5.58 -8.15 -7.14
CA LYS A 84 6.25 -8.05 -5.82
C LYS A 84 6.48 -9.42 -5.17
N ALA A 85 5.50 -10.32 -5.23
CA ALA A 85 5.62 -11.68 -4.69
C ALA A 85 6.69 -12.53 -5.40
N ARG A 86 6.91 -12.29 -6.70
CA ARG A 86 7.99 -12.94 -7.46
C ARG A 86 9.36 -12.38 -7.05
N LEU A 87 9.48 -11.05 -6.95
CA LEU A 87 10.73 -10.39 -6.53
C LEU A 87 11.17 -10.81 -5.14
N GLU A 88 10.22 -10.96 -4.21
CA GLU A 88 10.48 -11.48 -2.86
C GLU A 88 11.03 -12.91 -2.90
N ARG A 89 10.42 -13.80 -3.70
CA ARG A 89 10.85 -15.19 -3.84
C ARG A 89 12.24 -15.32 -4.47
N GLU A 90 12.57 -14.41 -5.39
CA GLU A 90 13.90 -14.31 -6.01
C GLU A 90 14.93 -13.60 -5.10
N GLY A 91 14.56 -13.20 -3.88
CA GLY A 91 15.47 -12.53 -2.93
C GLY A 91 15.92 -11.13 -3.38
N ARG A 92 15.12 -10.48 -4.24
CA ARG A 92 15.43 -9.16 -4.84
C ARG A 92 14.31 -8.14 -4.68
N PRO A 93 13.66 -8.02 -3.51
CA PRO A 93 12.69 -6.95 -3.32
C PRO A 93 13.40 -5.60 -3.42
N PRO A 94 12.82 -4.61 -4.14
CA PRO A 94 13.34 -3.26 -4.10
C PRO A 94 13.14 -2.70 -2.69
N LEU A 95 14.12 -1.95 -2.19
CA LEU A 95 13.98 -1.23 -0.92
C LEU A 95 13.05 -0.02 -1.05
N SER A 96 13.04 0.61 -2.23
CA SER A 96 12.19 1.75 -2.57
C SER A 96 11.95 1.77 -4.08
N ILE A 97 10.84 2.39 -4.48
CA ILE A 97 10.53 2.64 -5.89
C ILE A 97 11.09 4.02 -6.24
N ARG A 98 11.87 4.08 -7.32
CA ARG A 98 12.32 5.34 -7.89
C ARG A 98 11.17 6.00 -8.63
N CYS A 99 11.04 7.32 -8.46
CA CYS A 99 10.18 8.17 -9.27
C CYS A 99 10.46 7.90 -10.76
N SER A 100 9.42 7.66 -11.54
CA SER A 100 9.52 7.41 -12.97
C SER A 100 9.95 8.67 -13.72
N GLU A 101 10.47 8.51 -14.93
CA GLU A 101 10.84 9.66 -15.76
C GLU A 101 9.65 10.57 -16.07
N ARG A 102 8.43 10.01 -16.20
CA ARG A 102 7.21 10.79 -16.40
C ARG A 102 6.87 11.63 -15.17
N ALA A 103 6.89 11.02 -13.99
CA ALA A 103 6.66 11.74 -12.75
C ALA A 103 7.71 12.84 -12.54
N LYS A 104 8.99 12.58 -12.83
CA LYS A 104 10.06 13.60 -12.79
C LYS A 104 9.80 14.76 -13.76
N GLN A 105 9.35 14.48 -14.98
CA GLN A 105 9.04 15.51 -15.97
C GLN A 105 7.93 16.44 -15.48
N ILE A 106 6.86 15.89 -14.88
CA ILE A 106 5.77 16.68 -14.31
C ILE A 106 6.24 17.50 -13.12
N LEU A 107 7.03 16.92 -12.22
CA LEU A 107 7.59 17.64 -11.07
C LEU A 107 8.57 18.75 -11.47
N SER A 108 9.24 18.60 -12.62
CA SER A 108 10.19 19.59 -13.14
C SER A 108 9.54 20.63 -14.03
N ALA A 109 8.27 20.44 -14.42
CA ALA A 109 7.53 21.41 -15.19
C ALA A 109 7.27 22.66 -14.32
N PRO A 110 7.42 23.88 -14.88
CA PRO A 110 7.06 25.08 -14.15
C PRO A 110 5.60 24.98 -13.71
N SER A 111 5.35 25.21 -12.42
CA SER A 111 4.02 25.11 -11.85
C SER A 111 3.09 26.06 -12.59
N VAL A 112 2.04 25.52 -13.21
CA VAL A 112 0.98 26.32 -13.84
C VAL A 112 0.00 26.72 -12.75
N PHE A 113 0.45 27.61 -11.86
CA PHE A 113 -0.38 28.30 -10.88
C PHE A 113 -0.12 29.80 -11.01
#